data_AF-A0A9R1MVY0-F1
#
_entry.id   AF-A0A9R1MVY0-F1
#
_cell.length_a   1.000
_cell.length_b   1.000
_cell.length_c   1.000
_cell.angle_alpha   90.00
_cell.angle_beta   90.00
_cell.angle_gamma   90.00
#
_symmetry.space_group_name_H-M   'P 1'
#
loop_
_entity.id
_entity.type
_entity.pdbx_description
1 polymer ?
#
loop_
_entity_poly.entity_id
_entity_poly.type
_entity_poly.pdbx_seq_one_letter_code
_entity_poly.pdbx_strand_id
1 'polypeptide(L)'
;MAHVPASVEDARLIIDSLREDPLYGQQLPPVSDSINENACQLCKQEKLTFEPPPMYCFPCGARIRRNGPYYAYDTRDTHHSVCIPCYNKSRGHTIEVEGQMFPKARFQKKRNDEETEECWVNCERCNCWQHQICALFNDINYDVKQAYTCLYCYIEEVKRGLHVPSPQSAVLGASDLPRTALSDHIEERLFKRLKLERQARAVQSGRSFDEVAGADGLVVRVVSSVDKKVGVKPRFLETFQEDNYPTEFPYKSKAVLLFQKIDGVEVCLFGMYVQEFGAECAFPNQRRVYLSYLDSVKYLRPGIKAATGEALCTFVYHEILIGYLEYCKQRGFTSCYIWARPPLEGDNIFYCNPTIQTTRTSDKLREWCLAMIRKATKEEIVVELTNLYDHFFITTGECKAKVTASRLPYFDGDYWPGVAEDMVNQLHQEEDDQKLQKKGNAKKIIRKRALEAAGHTDLSGNASEDDMLMQKLGETIYPMKEDFIMVHLQYSCSNCRSFMSSGKRWACHQCRSFYICDKCYSAEQELEERERHPSNSRETHELHPVDIVGVPEETKDGDGIIESKFFDTRHAFLSLCQENHYQFDTLRRAKHSSMMVLYRLHNPTVV
;
A
#
# COMPACT_ATOMS: atom_id res chain seq x y z
N MET A 1 11.01 -10.45 -27.94
CA MET A 1 11.31 -11.74 -27.27
C MET A 1 10.03 -12.32 -26.70
N ALA A 2 9.65 -13.53 -27.12
CA ALA A 2 8.46 -14.18 -26.57
C ALA A 2 8.83 -15.03 -25.34
N HIS A 3 7.88 -15.20 -24.42
CA HIS A 3 8.01 -16.22 -23.38
C HIS A 3 8.14 -17.61 -24.04
N VAL A 4 9.21 -18.34 -23.69
CA VAL A 4 9.42 -19.72 -24.14
C VAL A 4 9.01 -20.65 -23.00
N PRO A 5 8.01 -21.52 -23.22
CA PRO A 5 7.59 -22.52 -22.23
C PRO A 5 8.74 -23.48 -21.89
N ALA A 6 8.82 -23.93 -20.64
CA ALA A 6 9.83 -24.90 -20.22
C ALA A 6 9.48 -26.33 -20.66
N SER A 7 8.21 -26.59 -20.99
CA SER A 7 7.72 -27.89 -21.46
C SER A 7 6.53 -27.76 -22.42
N VAL A 8 6.20 -28.85 -23.11
CA VAL A 8 4.96 -28.96 -23.92
C VAL A 8 3.72 -28.82 -23.04
N GLU A 9 3.79 -29.27 -21.79
CA GLU A 9 2.67 -29.17 -20.86
C GLU A 9 2.44 -27.72 -20.43
N ASP A 10 3.50 -26.97 -20.11
CA ASP A 10 3.39 -25.53 -19.84
C ASP A 10 2.78 -24.80 -21.05
N ALA A 11 3.23 -25.12 -22.27
CA ALA A 11 2.69 -24.51 -23.48
C ALA A 11 1.17 -24.75 -23.61
N ARG A 12 0.68 -25.95 -23.26
CA ARG A 12 -0.76 -26.27 -23.24
C ARG A 12 -1.50 -25.52 -22.15
N LEU A 13 -0.98 -25.51 -20.92
CA LEU A 13 -1.60 -24.79 -19.81
C LEU A 13 -1.70 -23.29 -20.09
N ILE A 14 -0.69 -22.69 -20.75
CA ILE A 14 -0.76 -21.31 -21.21
C ILE A 14 -1.93 -21.14 -22.18
N ILE A 15 -2.02 -21.97 -23.23
CA ILE A 15 -3.11 -21.91 -24.22
C ILE A 15 -4.49 -22.04 -23.54
N ASP A 16 -4.63 -22.99 -22.62
CA ASP A 16 -5.89 -23.25 -21.93
C ASP A 16 -6.28 -22.05 -21.04
N SER A 17 -5.31 -21.46 -20.34
CA SER A 17 -5.53 -20.28 -19.49
C SER A 17 -5.97 -19.02 -20.26
N LEU A 18 -5.68 -18.93 -21.57
CA LEU A 18 -6.15 -17.83 -22.41
C LEU A 18 -7.66 -17.87 -22.66
N ARG A 19 -8.28 -19.03 -22.42
CA ARG A 19 -9.71 -19.30 -22.64
C ARG A 19 -10.49 -19.42 -21.33
N GLU A 20 -9.82 -19.28 -20.19
CA GLU A 20 -10.49 -19.24 -18.90
C GLU A 20 -11.31 -17.95 -18.79
N ASP A 21 -12.62 -18.11 -18.58
CA ASP A 21 -13.52 -16.98 -18.31
C ASP A 21 -13.13 -16.35 -16.96
N PRO A 22 -12.91 -15.01 -16.90
CA PRO A 22 -12.64 -14.30 -15.65
C PRO A 22 -13.72 -14.48 -14.56
N LEU A 23 -14.92 -14.97 -14.90
CA LEU A 23 -16.03 -15.10 -13.97
C LEU A 23 -16.12 -16.46 -13.23
N TYR A 24 -15.60 -17.56 -13.78
CA TYR A 24 -15.93 -18.89 -13.21
C TYR A 24 -14.83 -19.97 -13.24
N GLY A 25 -13.67 -19.76 -13.87
CA GLY A 25 -12.68 -20.84 -14.02
C GLY A 25 -13.26 -22.09 -14.70
N GLN A 26 -14.36 -21.93 -15.45
CA GLN A 26 -14.93 -22.96 -16.30
C GLN A 26 -14.31 -22.82 -17.69
N GLN A 27 -13.94 -23.96 -18.28
CA GLN A 27 -13.58 -24.02 -19.69
C GLN A 27 -14.79 -23.57 -20.52
N LEU A 28 -14.59 -22.57 -21.38
CA LEU A 28 -15.56 -22.27 -22.43
C LEU A 28 -15.84 -23.55 -23.25
N PRO A 29 -17.09 -23.79 -23.69
CA PRO A 29 -17.40 -24.94 -24.51
C PRO A 29 -16.49 -24.99 -25.74
N PRO A 30 -16.10 -26.17 -26.23
CA PRO A 30 -15.24 -26.29 -27.40
C PRO A 30 -15.91 -25.57 -28.57
N VAL A 31 -15.26 -24.51 -29.05
CA VAL A 31 -15.68 -23.79 -30.26
C VAL A 31 -15.49 -24.74 -31.44
N SER A 32 -16.48 -24.81 -32.33
CA SER A 32 -16.42 -25.59 -33.56
C SER A 32 -15.14 -25.31 -34.35
N ASP A 33 -14.56 -26.34 -34.96
CA ASP A 33 -13.33 -26.31 -35.79
C ASP A 33 -13.44 -25.46 -37.09
N SER A 34 -14.42 -24.55 -37.19
CA SER A 34 -14.46 -23.55 -38.25
C SER A 34 -13.32 -22.55 -38.03
N ILE A 35 -12.23 -22.73 -38.77
CA ILE A 35 -11.08 -21.82 -38.81
C ILE A 35 -11.58 -20.47 -39.34
N ASN A 36 -11.78 -19.51 -38.44
CA ASN A 36 -11.94 -18.12 -38.82
C ASN A 36 -10.54 -17.52 -39.02
N GLU A 37 -10.21 -17.17 -40.26
CA GLU A 37 -8.90 -16.61 -40.64
C GLU A 37 -8.60 -15.26 -39.95
N ASN A 38 -9.64 -14.56 -39.48
CA ASN A 38 -9.53 -13.27 -38.80
C ASN A 38 -9.46 -13.39 -37.26
N ALA A 39 -9.47 -14.60 -36.71
CA ALA A 39 -9.40 -14.82 -35.26
C ALA A 39 -7.99 -15.17 -34.80
N CYS A 40 -7.62 -14.72 -33.59
CA CYS A 40 -6.40 -15.13 -32.92
C CYS A 40 -6.35 -16.65 -32.79
N GLN A 41 -5.30 -17.28 -33.32
CA GLN A 41 -5.21 -18.75 -33.35
C GLN A 41 -5.18 -19.36 -31.93
N LEU A 42 -4.66 -18.64 -30.93
CA LEU A 42 -4.59 -19.08 -29.52
C LEU A 42 -5.95 -18.94 -28.80
N CYS A 43 -6.45 -17.71 -28.64
CA CYS A 43 -7.66 -17.42 -27.85
C CYS A 43 -8.97 -17.50 -28.63
N LYS A 44 -8.92 -17.63 -29.96
CA LYS A 44 -10.08 -17.72 -30.87
C LYS A 44 -10.99 -16.49 -30.92
N GLN A 45 -10.53 -15.35 -30.40
CA GLN A 45 -11.23 -14.07 -30.46
C GLN A 45 -10.73 -13.23 -31.64
N GLU A 46 -11.62 -12.47 -32.27
CA GLU A 46 -11.31 -11.57 -33.40
C GLU A 46 -10.78 -10.21 -32.97
N LYS A 47 -11.30 -9.63 -31.88
CA LYS A 47 -10.94 -8.29 -31.44
C LYS A 47 -11.02 -8.20 -29.92
N LEU A 48 -9.95 -7.70 -29.31
CA LEU A 48 -9.87 -7.42 -27.88
C LEU A 48 -9.37 -5.97 -27.70
N THR A 49 -10.02 -5.22 -26.81
CA THR A 49 -9.71 -3.81 -26.56
C THR A 49 -9.27 -3.60 -25.12
N PHE A 50 -8.30 -2.72 -24.90
CA PHE A 50 -7.83 -2.34 -23.57
C PHE A 50 -8.90 -1.55 -22.82
N GLU A 51 -8.88 -1.65 -21.49
CA GLU A 51 -9.65 -0.70 -20.68
C GLU A 51 -8.95 0.67 -20.73
N PRO A 52 -9.63 1.75 -21.18
CA PRO A 52 -8.97 3.05 -21.31
C PRO A 52 -8.66 3.64 -19.92
N PRO A 53 -7.57 4.43 -19.80
CA PRO A 53 -7.28 5.16 -18.58
C PRO A 53 -8.46 6.06 -18.17
N PRO A 54 -8.76 6.19 -16.86
CA PRO A 54 -9.82 7.06 -16.41
C PRO A 54 -9.51 8.52 -16.76
N MET A 55 -10.46 9.17 -17.42
CA MET A 55 -10.34 10.57 -17.81
C MET A 55 -10.97 11.47 -16.73
N TYR A 56 -10.26 12.52 -16.32
CA TYR A 56 -10.70 13.45 -15.28
C TYR A 56 -10.88 14.87 -15.83
N CYS A 57 -11.86 15.57 -15.29
CA CYS A 57 -12.11 16.97 -15.60
C CYS A 57 -11.04 17.85 -14.96
N PHE A 58 -10.31 18.59 -15.78
CA PHE A 58 -9.20 19.44 -15.34
C PHE A 58 -9.62 20.50 -14.29
N PRO A 59 -10.74 21.26 -14.44
CA PRO A 59 -11.17 22.21 -13.42
C PRO A 59 -11.67 21.66 -12.07
N CYS A 60 -12.27 20.46 -12.04
CA CYS A 60 -12.97 19.99 -10.83
C CYS A 60 -12.52 18.62 -10.33
N GLY A 61 -11.58 17.98 -11.01
CA GLY A 61 -11.11 16.63 -10.70
C GLY A 61 -12.15 15.53 -10.90
N ALA A 62 -13.39 15.85 -11.28
CA ALA A 62 -14.44 14.83 -11.42
C ALA A 62 -14.20 13.94 -12.65
N ARG A 63 -14.39 12.63 -12.48
CA ARG A 63 -14.26 11.65 -13.56
C ARG A 63 -15.28 11.88 -14.67
N ILE A 64 -14.80 11.85 -15.91
CA ILE A 64 -15.61 11.91 -17.12
C ILE A 64 -16.09 10.49 -17.42
N ARG A 65 -17.41 10.28 -17.37
CA ARG A 65 -18.03 8.97 -17.58
C ARG A 65 -17.66 8.40 -18.95
N ARG A 66 -17.42 7.09 -19.01
CA ARG A 66 -17.26 6.35 -20.29
C ARG A 66 -18.48 6.56 -21.17
N ASN A 67 -18.26 6.75 -22.47
CA ASN A 67 -19.23 7.16 -23.48
C ASN A 67 -19.92 8.51 -23.20
N GLY A 68 -19.49 9.23 -22.18
CA GLY A 68 -20.00 10.55 -21.82
C GLY A 68 -19.40 11.64 -22.72
N PRO A 69 -20.17 12.71 -23.02
CA PRO A 69 -19.64 13.85 -23.74
C PRO A 69 -18.72 14.69 -22.84
N TYR A 70 -17.68 15.27 -23.43
CA TYR A 70 -16.78 16.20 -22.76
C TYR A 70 -16.21 17.21 -23.75
N TYR A 71 -15.46 18.19 -23.24
CA TYR A 71 -14.76 19.18 -24.04
C TYR A 71 -13.26 18.98 -23.91
N ALA A 72 -12.58 18.78 -25.03
CA ALA A 72 -11.13 18.63 -25.11
C ALA A 72 -10.48 19.92 -25.57
N TYR A 73 -9.35 20.26 -24.97
CA TYR A 73 -8.46 21.31 -25.44
C TYR A 73 -7.04 20.75 -25.53
N ASP A 74 -6.59 20.58 -26.76
CA ASP A 74 -5.28 20.05 -27.10
C ASP A 74 -4.28 21.21 -27.21
N THR A 75 -3.23 21.19 -26.38
CA THR A 75 -2.01 21.98 -26.63
C THR A 75 -0.95 21.10 -27.30
N ARG A 76 0.24 21.66 -27.58
CA ARG A 76 1.36 20.87 -28.12
C ARG A 76 1.88 19.84 -27.10
N ASP A 77 1.71 20.10 -25.81
CA ASP A 77 2.34 19.33 -24.73
C ASP A 77 1.32 18.71 -23.75
N THR A 78 0.07 19.17 -23.72
CA THR A 78 -0.95 18.75 -22.75
C THR A 78 -2.35 18.60 -23.36
N HIS A 79 -3.02 17.50 -22.99
CA HIS A 79 -4.44 17.26 -23.28
C HIS A 79 -5.27 17.67 -22.06
N HIS A 80 -6.13 18.69 -22.20
CA HIS A 80 -7.04 19.11 -21.14
C HIS A 80 -8.47 18.67 -21.42
N SER A 81 -9.04 17.87 -20.53
CA SER A 81 -10.42 17.40 -20.62
C SER A 81 -11.31 18.15 -19.63
N VAL A 82 -12.48 18.64 -20.07
CA VAL A 82 -13.43 19.40 -19.23
C VAL A 82 -14.82 18.78 -19.32
N CYS A 83 -15.44 18.50 -18.18
CA CYS A 83 -16.79 17.96 -18.11
C CYS A 83 -17.85 18.99 -18.51
N ILE A 84 -19.02 18.50 -18.95
CA ILE A 84 -20.14 19.37 -19.38
C ILE A 84 -20.56 20.37 -18.28
N PRO A 85 -20.71 19.98 -16.99
CA PRO A 85 -21.03 20.94 -15.94
C PRO A 85 -20.03 22.10 -15.81
N CYS A 86 -18.72 21.81 -15.81
CA CYS A 86 -17.68 22.84 -15.71
C CYS A 86 -17.66 23.76 -16.92
N TYR A 87 -17.78 23.20 -18.12
CA TYR A 87 -17.84 23.98 -19.35
C TYR A 87 -19.07 24.92 -19.36
N ASN A 88 -20.23 24.47 -18.86
CA ASN A 88 -21.44 25.29 -18.83
C ASN A 88 -21.44 26.32 -17.69
N LYS A 89 -20.77 26.02 -16.57
CA LYS A 89 -20.68 26.91 -15.40
C LYS A 89 -19.88 28.18 -15.70
N SER A 90 -18.88 28.12 -16.58
CA SER A 90 -18.15 29.31 -17.00
C SER A 90 -19.04 30.20 -17.87
N ARG A 91 -19.54 31.29 -17.30
CA ARG A 91 -20.40 32.27 -18.02
C ARG A 91 -19.60 33.17 -18.98
N GLY A 92 -18.28 33.23 -18.84
CA GLY A 92 -17.37 33.97 -19.72
C GLY A 92 -16.96 33.22 -20.99
N HIS A 93 -16.11 33.86 -21.81
CA HIS A 93 -15.55 33.26 -23.03
C HIS A 93 -14.32 32.39 -22.77
N THR A 94 -13.89 32.31 -21.52
CA THR A 94 -12.72 31.56 -21.06
C THR A 94 -13.08 30.65 -19.89
N ILE A 95 -12.30 29.59 -19.70
CA ILE A 95 -12.31 28.72 -18.52
C ILE A 95 -10.99 28.95 -17.80
N GLU A 96 -11.06 29.34 -16.53
CA GLU A 96 -9.89 29.53 -15.66
C GLU A 96 -9.58 28.23 -14.93
N VAL A 97 -8.33 27.79 -14.99
CA VAL A 97 -7.82 26.66 -14.20
C VAL A 97 -6.38 26.98 -13.79
N GLU A 98 -6.09 26.89 -12.49
CA GLU A 98 -4.74 27.13 -11.92
C GLU A 98 -4.10 28.47 -12.38
N GLY A 99 -4.92 29.52 -12.50
CA GLY A 99 -4.47 30.85 -12.94
C GLY A 99 -4.24 31.00 -14.45
N GLN A 100 -4.46 29.95 -15.25
CA GLN A 100 -4.43 30.00 -16.71
C GLN A 100 -5.83 30.11 -17.32
N MET A 101 -5.95 30.91 -18.38
CA MET A 101 -7.22 31.21 -19.04
C MET A 101 -7.32 30.55 -20.42
N PHE A 102 -8.24 29.59 -20.56
CA PHE A 102 -8.43 28.83 -21.79
C PHE A 102 -9.68 29.30 -22.57
N PRO A 103 -9.56 29.77 -23.83
CA PRO A 103 -10.71 30.21 -24.62
C PRO A 103 -11.69 29.07 -24.92
N LYS A 104 -12.97 29.24 -24.56
CA LYS A 104 -14.03 28.23 -24.79
C LYS A 104 -14.19 27.84 -26.25
N ALA A 105 -14.05 28.79 -27.17
CA ALA A 105 -14.18 28.57 -28.60
C ALA A 105 -13.17 27.57 -29.18
N ARG A 106 -12.06 27.31 -28.48
CA ARG A 106 -11.04 26.34 -28.90
C ARG A 106 -11.29 24.92 -28.35
N PHE A 107 -12.21 24.76 -27.41
CA PHE A 107 -12.57 23.44 -26.92
C PHE A 107 -13.42 22.70 -27.94
N GLN A 108 -13.05 21.45 -28.21
CA GLN A 108 -13.80 20.57 -29.10
C GLN A 108 -14.64 19.62 -28.26
N LYS A 109 -15.94 19.55 -28.56
CA LYS A 109 -16.81 18.57 -27.92
C LYS A 109 -16.47 17.18 -28.45
N LYS A 110 -15.95 16.32 -27.60
CA LYS A 110 -15.60 14.92 -27.88
C LYS A 110 -16.46 13.99 -27.01
N ARG A 111 -16.34 12.69 -27.26
CA ARG A 111 -16.97 11.63 -26.48
C ARG A 111 -15.89 10.72 -25.94
N ASN A 112 -16.04 10.28 -24.69
CA ASN A 112 -15.09 9.36 -24.04
C ASN A 112 -15.37 7.91 -24.48
N ASP A 113 -15.25 7.64 -25.77
CA ASP A 113 -15.56 6.36 -26.43
C ASP A 113 -14.37 5.80 -27.25
N GLU A 114 -13.16 6.33 -27.01
CA GLU A 114 -11.94 5.80 -27.61
C GLU A 114 -11.64 4.40 -27.06
N GLU A 115 -11.42 3.46 -27.97
CA GLU A 115 -11.06 2.07 -27.65
C GLU A 115 -9.77 1.71 -28.36
N THR A 116 -8.75 1.35 -27.58
CA THR A 116 -7.46 0.90 -28.10
C THR A 116 -7.49 -0.61 -28.28
N GLU A 117 -7.25 -1.10 -29.50
CA GLU A 117 -7.19 -2.53 -29.80
C GLU A 117 -5.85 -3.14 -29.36
N GLU A 118 -5.88 -4.40 -28.95
CA GLU A 118 -4.66 -5.16 -28.69
C GLU A 118 -3.88 -5.43 -29.97
N CYS A 119 -2.57 -5.19 -29.91
CA CYS A 119 -1.68 -5.44 -31.03
C CYS A 119 -1.57 -6.94 -31.37
N TRP A 120 -1.10 -7.21 -32.58
CA TRP A 120 -1.00 -8.55 -33.15
C TRP A 120 0.44 -8.91 -33.50
N VAL A 121 0.76 -10.20 -33.41
CA VAL A 121 2.05 -10.77 -33.82
C VAL A 121 1.83 -11.96 -34.75
N ASN A 122 2.63 -12.03 -35.82
CA ASN A 122 2.55 -13.08 -36.82
C ASN A 122 3.58 -14.18 -36.54
N CYS A 123 3.16 -15.43 -36.55
CA CYS A 123 4.05 -16.58 -36.38
C CYS A 123 4.82 -16.89 -37.66
N GLU A 124 6.15 -16.92 -37.62
CA GLU A 124 6.96 -17.19 -38.82
C GLU A 124 6.86 -18.64 -39.33
N ARG A 125 6.33 -19.56 -38.52
CA ARG A 125 6.20 -20.98 -38.89
C ARG A 125 4.91 -21.27 -39.65
N CYS A 126 3.78 -20.79 -39.15
CA CYS A 126 2.46 -21.06 -39.73
C CYS A 126 1.83 -19.84 -40.41
N ASN A 127 2.43 -18.66 -40.31
CA ASN A 127 1.88 -17.37 -40.76
C ASN A 127 0.53 -17.00 -40.14
N CYS A 128 0.07 -17.71 -39.10
CA CYS A 128 -1.15 -17.35 -38.37
C CYS A 128 -0.90 -16.20 -37.41
N TRP A 129 -1.93 -15.36 -37.25
CA TRP A 129 -1.93 -14.20 -36.38
C TRP A 129 -2.39 -14.54 -34.95
N GLN A 130 -1.78 -13.83 -33.99
CA GLN A 130 -2.04 -13.97 -32.56
C GLN A 130 -2.13 -12.57 -31.94
N HIS A 131 -2.99 -12.36 -30.95
CA HIS A 131 -2.85 -11.17 -30.09
C HIS A 131 -1.48 -11.22 -29.39
N GLN A 132 -0.78 -10.09 -29.32
CA GLN A 132 0.54 -9.94 -28.68
C GLN A 132 0.53 -10.43 -27.22
N ILE A 133 -0.53 -10.12 -26.48
CA ILE A 133 -0.73 -10.54 -25.09
C ILE A 133 -0.92 -12.06 -25.01
N CYS A 134 -1.72 -12.65 -25.91
CA CYS A 134 -1.91 -14.10 -25.98
C CYS A 134 -0.60 -14.82 -26.32
N ALA A 135 0.24 -14.21 -27.15
CA ALA A 135 1.55 -14.72 -27.53
C ALA A 135 2.62 -14.56 -26.44
N LEU A 136 2.33 -13.83 -25.35
CA LEU A 136 3.32 -13.39 -24.36
C LEU A 136 4.57 -12.80 -25.03
N PHE A 137 4.33 -11.89 -25.99
CA PHE A 137 5.37 -11.29 -26.80
C PHE A 137 5.80 -9.92 -26.23
N ASN A 138 7.10 -9.78 -25.97
CA ASN A 138 7.75 -8.52 -25.62
C ASN A 138 8.30 -7.85 -26.90
N ASP A 139 7.75 -6.69 -27.21
CA ASP A 139 8.06 -5.82 -28.36
C ASP A 139 9.08 -4.71 -28.06
N ILE A 140 9.53 -4.56 -26.81
CA ILE A 140 10.48 -3.52 -26.35
C ILE A 140 11.92 -3.81 -26.81
N ASN A 141 12.15 -4.87 -27.59
CA ASN A 141 13.50 -5.21 -28.07
C ASN A 141 13.82 -4.47 -29.38
N TYR A 142 14.46 -3.30 -29.27
CA TYR A 142 14.74 -2.39 -30.39
C TYR A 142 15.81 -2.89 -31.38
N ASP A 143 16.70 -3.80 -30.98
CA ASP A 143 17.92 -4.11 -31.76
C ASP A 143 17.88 -5.41 -32.57
N VAL A 144 16.89 -6.28 -32.38
CA VAL A 144 16.78 -7.53 -33.16
C VAL A 144 15.32 -7.83 -33.48
N LYS A 145 14.96 -7.82 -34.78
CA LYS A 145 13.72 -8.45 -35.26
C LYS A 145 13.79 -9.94 -34.94
N GLN A 146 13.24 -10.33 -33.79
CA GLN A 146 13.20 -11.71 -33.36
C GLN A 146 12.05 -12.44 -34.03
N ALA A 147 12.39 -13.57 -34.64
CA ALA A 147 11.44 -14.53 -35.15
C ALA A 147 10.48 -15.01 -34.03
N TYR A 148 9.18 -14.84 -34.23
CA TYR A 148 8.17 -15.36 -33.32
C TYR A 148 7.67 -16.73 -33.79
N THR A 149 7.71 -17.71 -32.90
CA THR A 149 7.08 -19.03 -33.09
C THR A 149 5.93 -19.18 -32.10
N CYS A 150 4.71 -19.43 -32.60
CA CYS A 150 3.54 -19.56 -31.74
C CYS A 150 3.56 -20.87 -30.93
N LEU A 151 2.77 -20.92 -29.84
CA LEU A 151 2.75 -22.05 -28.93
C LEU A 151 2.33 -23.38 -29.61
N TYR A 152 1.44 -23.36 -30.61
CA TYR A 152 1.10 -24.57 -31.36
C TYR A 152 2.29 -25.09 -32.19
N CYS A 153 2.98 -24.21 -32.91
CA CYS A 153 4.17 -24.58 -33.68
C CYS A 153 5.31 -25.03 -32.76
N TYR A 154 5.51 -24.37 -31.61
CA TYR A 154 6.46 -24.81 -30.59
C TYR A 154 6.17 -26.25 -30.13
N ILE A 155 4.91 -26.55 -29.80
CA ILE A 155 4.49 -27.91 -29.40
C ILE A 155 4.79 -28.94 -30.49
N GLU A 156 4.53 -28.60 -31.76
CA GLU A 156 4.82 -29.48 -32.90
C GLU A 156 6.32 -29.69 -33.10
N GLU A 157 7.14 -28.63 -33.02
CA GLU A 157 8.59 -28.70 -33.15
C GLU A 157 9.21 -29.58 -32.07
N VAL A 158 8.78 -29.42 -30.80
CA VAL A 158 9.25 -30.26 -29.70
C VAL A 158 8.83 -31.72 -29.89
N LYS A 159 7.58 -31.98 -30.29
CA LYS A 159 7.10 -33.35 -30.58
C LYS A 159 7.85 -34.01 -31.72
N ARG A 160 8.31 -33.25 -32.72
CA ARG A 160 9.11 -33.72 -33.85
C ARG A 160 10.61 -33.82 -33.54
N GLY A 161 11.05 -33.45 -32.33
CA GLY A 161 12.46 -33.43 -31.94
C GLY A 161 13.29 -32.33 -32.63
N LEU A 162 12.62 -31.33 -33.22
CA LEU A 162 13.27 -30.19 -33.90
C LEU A 162 13.72 -29.10 -32.91
N HIS A 163 13.16 -29.12 -31.69
CA HIS A 163 13.50 -28.20 -30.62
C HIS A 163 13.60 -28.95 -29.29
N VAL A 164 14.68 -28.72 -28.55
CA VAL A 164 14.86 -29.27 -27.20
C VAL A 164 14.37 -28.20 -26.22
N PRO A 165 13.34 -28.48 -25.40
CA PRO A 165 12.90 -27.55 -24.36
C PRO A 165 14.06 -27.21 -23.43
N SER A 166 14.38 -25.93 -23.31
CA SER A 166 15.35 -25.45 -22.32
C SER A 166 14.64 -25.27 -20.97
N PRO A 167 15.15 -25.86 -19.87
CA PRO A 167 14.63 -25.60 -18.53
C PRO A 167 14.76 -24.13 -18.11
N GLN A 168 15.76 -23.42 -18.66
CA GLN A 168 15.93 -21.99 -18.51
C GLN A 168 15.12 -21.30 -19.61
N SER A 169 13.99 -20.70 -19.24
CA SER A 169 13.30 -19.76 -20.12
C SER A 169 14.32 -18.68 -20.48
N ALA A 170 14.39 -18.28 -21.74
CA ALA A 170 15.31 -17.24 -22.17
C ALA A 170 14.97 -15.86 -21.55
N VAL A 171 13.86 -15.76 -20.83
CA VAL A 171 13.41 -14.61 -20.04
C VAL A 171 13.66 -14.88 -18.55
N LEU A 172 14.44 -14.02 -17.90
CA LEU A 172 14.69 -14.07 -16.45
C LEU A 172 13.39 -13.90 -15.65
N GLY A 173 13.17 -14.78 -14.68
CA GLY A 173 11.97 -14.82 -13.85
C GLY A 173 12.07 -13.99 -12.57
N ALA A 174 11.05 -14.11 -11.71
CA ALA A 174 11.03 -13.43 -10.41
C ALA A 174 12.11 -13.95 -9.45
N SER A 175 12.39 -15.26 -9.52
CA SER A 175 13.42 -15.91 -8.70
C SER A 175 14.83 -15.38 -8.97
N ASP A 176 15.06 -14.91 -10.19
CA ASP A 176 16.36 -14.39 -10.66
C ASP A 176 16.59 -12.93 -10.23
N LEU A 177 15.57 -12.24 -9.70
CA LEU A 177 15.74 -10.91 -9.12
C LEU A 177 16.64 -10.96 -7.87
N PRO A 178 17.40 -9.89 -7.60
CA PRO A 178 18.26 -9.81 -6.41
C PRO A 178 17.51 -10.15 -5.12
N ARG A 179 18.12 -11.01 -4.31
CA ARG A 179 17.63 -11.35 -2.97
C ARG A 179 18.08 -10.31 -1.95
N THR A 180 17.30 -10.17 -0.90
CA THR A 180 17.54 -9.25 0.22
C THR A 180 17.24 -9.96 1.53
N ALA A 181 17.82 -9.52 2.64
CA ALA A 181 17.53 -10.06 3.97
C ALA A 181 16.02 -9.97 4.29
N LEU A 182 15.36 -8.87 3.90
CA LEU A 182 13.91 -8.76 4.08
C LEU A 182 13.12 -9.77 3.23
N SER A 183 13.46 -9.93 1.95
CA SER A 183 12.76 -10.88 1.08
C SER A 183 12.96 -12.32 1.54
N ASP A 184 14.20 -12.67 1.90
CA ASP A 184 14.55 -14.00 2.41
C ASP A 184 13.82 -14.32 3.73
N HIS A 185 13.74 -13.35 4.65
CA HIS A 185 13.00 -13.51 5.90
C HIS A 185 11.50 -13.77 5.66
N ILE A 186 10.88 -13.00 4.76
CA ILE A 186 9.47 -13.18 4.40
C ILE A 186 9.25 -14.55 3.72
N GLU A 187 10.10 -14.93 2.77
CA GLU A 187 10.00 -16.21 2.05
C GLU A 187 10.15 -17.40 2.98
N GLU A 188 11.16 -17.40 3.85
CA GLU A 188 11.39 -18.48 4.83
C GLU A 188 10.16 -18.68 5.72
N ARG A 189 9.62 -17.59 6.26
CA ARG A 189 8.40 -17.62 7.06
C ARG A 189 7.23 -18.15 6.24
N LEU A 190 6.97 -17.58 5.07
CA LEU A 190 5.84 -17.92 4.22
C LEU A 190 5.84 -19.42 3.87
N PHE A 191 6.97 -19.95 3.42
CA PHE A 191 7.08 -21.36 3.04
C PHE A 191 6.95 -22.30 4.24
N LYS A 192 7.53 -21.93 5.39
CA LYS A 192 7.34 -22.68 6.64
C LYS A 192 5.86 -22.76 7.02
N ARG A 193 5.13 -21.64 6.95
CA ARG A 193 3.72 -21.56 7.33
C ARG A 193 2.80 -22.24 6.32
N LEU A 194 3.07 -22.14 5.02
CA LEU A 194 2.37 -22.87 3.98
C LEU A 194 2.53 -24.39 4.10
N LYS A 195 3.72 -24.87 4.48
CA LYS A 195 3.95 -26.30 4.73
C LYS A 195 3.08 -26.81 5.88
N LEU A 196 3.03 -26.08 7.01
CA LEU A 196 2.19 -26.43 8.16
C LEU A 196 0.70 -26.38 7.82
N GLU A 197 0.29 -25.35 7.08
CA GLU A 197 -1.08 -25.16 6.59
C GLU A 197 -1.52 -26.34 5.70
N ARG A 198 -0.70 -26.72 4.72
CA ARG A 198 -0.97 -27.84 3.82
C ARG A 198 -1.04 -29.17 4.57
N GLN A 199 -0.15 -29.37 5.55
CA GLN A 199 -0.22 -30.54 6.45
C GLN A 199 -1.53 -30.59 7.23
N ALA A 200 -1.98 -29.46 7.79
CA ALA A 200 -3.24 -29.41 8.51
C ALA A 200 -4.44 -29.74 7.61
N ARG A 201 -4.47 -29.23 6.36
CA ARG A 201 -5.50 -29.62 5.37
C ARG A 201 -5.45 -31.10 5.01
N ALA A 202 -4.26 -31.68 4.86
CA ALA A 202 -4.08 -33.11 4.59
C ALA A 202 -4.67 -33.97 5.72
N VAL A 203 -4.36 -33.64 6.97
CA VAL A 203 -4.92 -34.32 8.15
C VAL A 203 -6.45 -34.18 8.20
N GLN A 204 -6.99 -32.97 7.99
CA GLN A 204 -8.44 -32.73 8.01
C GLN A 204 -9.20 -33.48 6.90
N SER A 205 -8.56 -33.70 5.75
CA SER A 205 -9.18 -34.37 4.59
C SER A 205 -8.89 -35.87 4.52
N GLY A 206 -8.09 -36.42 5.45
CA GLY A 206 -7.69 -37.83 5.43
C GLY A 206 -6.83 -38.21 4.21
N ARG A 207 -6.16 -37.24 3.59
CA ARG A 207 -5.29 -37.41 2.41
C ARG A 207 -3.82 -37.30 2.79
N SER A 208 -2.93 -37.80 1.94
CA SER A 208 -1.51 -37.56 2.09
C SER A 208 -1.14 -36.10 1.76
N PHE A 209 0.03 -35.65 2.23
CA PHE A 209 0.52 -34.29 1.98
C PHE A 209 0.63 -33.97 0.48
N ASP A 210 1.08 -34.94 -0.31
CA ASP A 210 1.33 -34.78 -1.74
C ASP A 210 0.04 -34.71 -2.56
N GLU A 211 -1.05 -35.35 -2.10
CA GLU A 211 -2.36 -35.32 -2.74
C GLU A 211 -3.14 -34.01 -2.52
N VAL A 212 -2.72 -33.20 -1.54
CA VAL A 212 -3.35 -31.92 -1.23
C VAL A 212 -2.62 -30.80 -1.95
N ALA A 213 -3.32 -30.02 -2.76
CA ALA A 213 -2.72 -28.92 -3.51
C ALA A 213 -2.05 -27.87 -2.59
N GLY A 214 -0.83 -27.46 -2.93
CA GLY A 214 -0.07 -26.37 -2.30
C GLY A 214 -0.08 -25.11 -3.16
N ALA A 215 0.17 -23.96 -2.55
CA ALA A 215 0.50 -22.74 -3.29
C ALA A 215 2.01 -22.77 -3.59
N ASP A 216 2.36 -23.30 -4.76
CA ASP A 216 3.74 -23.48 -5.20
C ASP A 216 4.18 -22.33 -6.12
N GLY A 217 5.51 -22.21 -6.33
CA GLY A 217 6.09 -21.24 -7.26
C GLY A 217 5.96 -19.78 -6.81
N LEU A 218 5.79 -19.52 -5.51
CA LEU A 218 5.73 -18.17 -4.94
C LEU A 218 7.13 -17.59 -4.75
N VAL A 219 7.29 -16.30 -5.07
CA VAL A 219 8.56 -15.56 -4.92
C VAL A 219 8.26 -14.16 -4.39
N VAL A 220 8.93 -13.72 -3.32
CA VAL A 220 8.82 -12.37 -2.75
C VAL A 220 10.11 -11.60 -3.00
N ARG A 221 10.02 -10.38 -3.53
CA ARG A 221 11.21 -9.56 -3.82
C ARG A 221 11.02 -8.11 -3.40
N VAL A 222 12.07 -7.55 -2.82
CA VAL A 222 12.20 -6.10 -2.64
C VAL A 222 12.72 -5.54 -3.95
N VAL A 223 11.88 -4.75 -4.64
CA VAL A 223 12.18 -4.21 -5.98
C VAL A 223 12.57 -2.74 -5.97
N SER A 224 12.41 -2.08 -4.81
CA SER A 224 12.90 -0.74 -4.54
C SER A 224 13.19 -0.62 -3.05
N SER A 225 14.30 0.04 -2.71
CA SER A 225 14.77 0.32 -1.35
C SER A 225 15.63 1.58 -1.40
N VAL A 226 15.03 2.74 -1.14
CA VAL A 226 15.67 4.04 -1.35
C VAL A 226 15.46 4.95 -0.15
N ASP A 227 16.43 5.82 0.11
CA ASP A 227 16.34 6.81 1.17
C ASP A 227 15.54 8.02 0.68
N LYS A 228 14.55 8.43 1.47
CA LYS A 228 13.68 9.58 1.23
C LYS A 228 13.58 10.44 2.47
N LYS A 229 12.93 11.58 2.32
CA LYS A 229 12.61 12.49 3.41
C LYS A 229 11.24 13.09 3.22
N VAL A 230 10.48 13.19 4.30
CA VAL A 230 9.22 13.94 4.31
C VAL A 230 9.48 15.31 4.92
N GLY A 231 9.24 16.36 4.14
CA GLY A 231 9.31 17.74 4.63
C GLY A 231 8.06 18.09 5.43
N VAL A 232 8.25 18.76 6.56
CA VAL A 232 7.13 19.27 7.36
C VAL A 232 6.51 20.45 6.65
N LYS A 233 5.18 20.45 6.55
CA LYS A 233 4.44 21.51 5.86
C LYS A 233 4.67 22.87 6.56
N PRO A 234 4.77 23.98 5.79
CA PRO A 234 5.28 25.24 6.31
C PRO A 234 4.52 25.81 7.50
N ARG A 235 3.18 25.76 7.49
CA ARG A 235 2.38 26.36 8.56
C ARG A 235 2.46 25.57 9.84
N PHE A 236 2.40 24.25 9.73
CA PHE A 236 2.64 23.39 10.88
C PHE A 236 4.02 23.65 11.49
N LEU A 237 5.06 23.78 10.65
CA LEU A 237 6.41 24.08 11.12
C LEU A 237 6.50 25.45 11.83
N GLU A 238 5.85 26.49 11.30
CA GLU A 238 5.78 27.82 11.91
C GLU A 238 5.14 27.76 13.31
N THR A 239 4.03 27.03 13.48
CA THR A 239 3.34 26.88 14.77
C THR A 239 4.19 26.18 15.84
N PHE A 240 5.02 25.20 15.46
CA PHE A 240 5.83 24.40 16.40
C PHE A 240 7.33 24.74 16.37
N GLN A 241 7.71 25.89 15.81
CA GLN A 241 9.12 26.27 15.65
C GLN A 241 9.83 26.46 17.00
N GLU A 242 9.13 27.01 18.01
CA GLU A 242 9.68 27.22 19.36
C GLU A 242 9.96 25.91 20.11
N ASP A 243 9.30 24.80 19.72
CA ASP A 243 9.49 23.47 20.30
C ASP A 243 10.69 22.73 19.69
N ASN A 244 11.50 23.39 18.84
CA ASN A 244 12.55 22.78 18.03
C ASN A 244 12.05 21.59 17.19
N TYR A 245 10.83 21.69 16.65
CA TYR A 245 10.26 20.65 15.82
C TYR A 245 11.10 20.45 14.53
N PRO A 246 11.40 19.20 14.12
CA PRO A 246 12.21 18.95 12.93
C PRO A 246 11.58 19.50 11.64
N THR A 247 12.40 19.99 10.71
CA THR A 247 11.93 20.49 9.41
C THR A 247 11.64 19.35 8.42
N GLU A 248 12.27 18.19 8.62
CA GLU A 248 12.09 17.00 7.80
C GLU A 248 12.40 15.73 8.59
N PHE A 249 11.81 14.61 8.16
CA PHE A 249 12.06 13.29 8.72
C PHE A 249 12.62 12.36 7.65
N PRO A 250 13.87 11.88 7.77
CA PRO A 250 14.41 10.88 6.86
C PRO A 250 13.77 9.52 7.11
N TYR A 251 13.54 8.77 6.04
CA TYR A 251 13.01 7.41 6.08
C TYR A 251 13.50 6.59 4.89
N LYS A 252 13.51 5.27 5.05
CA LYS A 252 13.73 4.36 3.93
C LYS A 252 12.39 3.94 3.34
N SER A 253 12.21 4.17 2.04
CA SER A 253 11.05 3.72 1.27
C SER A 253 11.35 2.37 0.63
N LYS A 254 10.46 1.38 0.81
CA LYS A 254 10.61 0.07 0.16
C LYS A 254 9.36 -0.32 -0.61
N ALA A 255 9.56 -0.99 -1.74
CA ALA A 255 8.52 -1.65 -2.51
C ALA A 255 8.77 -3.16 -2.53
N VAL A 256 7.80 -3.95 -2.09
CA VAL A 256 7.88 -5.41 -2.04
C VAL A 256 6.77 -6.02 -2.89
N LEU A 257 7.14 -6.94 -3.78
CA LEU A 257 6.22 -7.64 -4.68
C LEU A 257 6.21 -9.15 -4.39
N LEU A 258 5.05 -9.76 -4.58
CA LEU A 258 4.86 -11.21 -4.60
C LEU A 258 4.52 -11.65 -6.02
N PHE A 259 5.27 -12.63 -6.51
CA PHE A 259 5.02 -13.32 -7.77
C PHE A 259 4.59 -14.76 -7.51
N GLN A 260 3.82 -15.32 -8.43
CA GLN A 260 3.58 -16.75 -8.52
C GLN A 260 3.75 -17.24 -9.95
N LYS A 261 4.46 -18.35 -10.13
CA LYS A 261 4.48 -19.08 -11.40
C LYS A 261 3.18 -19.84 -11.62
N ILE A 262 2.30 -19.30 -12.45
CA ILE A 262 0.98 -19.85 -12.81
C ILE A 262 1.04 -20.35 -14.25
N ASP A 263 0.82 -21.65 -14.46
CA ASP A 263 0.85 -22.30 -15.78
C ASP A 263 2.17 -22.06 -16.52
N GLY A 264 3.29 -22.13 -15.80
CA GLY A 264 4.62 -21.88 -16.35
C GLY A 264 5.02 -20.40 -16.47
N VAL A 265 4.12 -19.45 -16.19
CA VAL A 265 4.33 -18.01 -16.38
C VAL A 265 4.26 -17.24 -15.06
N GLU A 266 5.18 -16.31 -14.85
CA GLU A 266 5.19 -15.46 -13.65
C GLU A 266 4.01 -14.47 -13.66
N VAL A 267 3.31 -14.36 -12.53
CA VAL A 267 2.23 -13.40 -12.32
C VAL A 267 2.50 -12.64 -11.02
N CYS A 268 2.60 -11.31 -11.09
CA CYS A 268 2.67 -10.44 -9.94
C CYS A 268 1.27 -10.34 -9.30
N LEU A 269 1.16 -10.77 -8.04
CA LEU A 269 -0.11 -10.97 -7.35
C LEU A 269 -0.38 -9.95 -6.25
N PHE A 270 0.67 -9.40 -5.65
CA PHE A 270 0.57 -8.53 -4.50
C PHE A 270 1.74 -7.55 -4.46
N GLY A 271 1.48 -6.34 -4.00
CA GLY A 271 2.48 -5.30 -3.81
C GLY A 271 2.23 -4.54 -2.51
N MET A 272 3.30 -4.14 -1.83
CA MET A 272 3.24 -3.24 -0.69
C MET A 272 4.35 -2.18 -0.73
N TYR A 273 4.00 -0.98 -0.28
CA TYR A 273 4.93 0.14 -0.07
C TYR A 273 4.98 0.49 1.41
N VAL A 274 6.19 0.66 1.93
CA VAL A 274 6.43 0.94 3.35
C VAL A 274 7.41 2.10 3.52
N GLN A 275 7.27 2.81 4.64
CA GLN A 275 8.20 3.84 5.10
C GLN A 275 8.79 3.39 6.44
N GLU A 276 10.12 3.24 6.49
CA GLU A 276 10.86 2.84 7.69
C GLU A 276 11.63 4.05 8.24
N PHE A 277 11.21 4.60 9.39
CA PHE A 277 11.89 5.71 10.08
C PHE A 277 12.78 5.14 11.18
N GLY A 278 14.10 5.17 10.97
CA GLY A 278 15.05 4.46 11.82
C GLY A 278 15.29 5.08 13.21
N ALA A 279 16.24 4.50 13.94
CA ALA A 279 16.71 5.00 15.24
C ALA A 279 17.42 6.35 15.13
N GLU A 280 17.99 6.66 13.97
CA GLU A 280 18.62 7.93 13.64
C GLU A 280 17.62 9.05 13.32
N CYS A 281 16.36 8.69 13.01
CA CYS A 281 15.31 9.66 12.73
C CYS A 281 14.91 10.41 14.01
N ALA A 282 14.58 11.69 13.89
CA ALA A 282 14.15 12.51 15.02
C ALA A 282 12.77 12.07 15.55
N PHE A 283 12.52 12.37 16.82
CA PHE A 283 11.16 12.31 17.38
C PHE A 283 10.24 13.31 16.63
N PRO A 284 8.97 12.98 16.34
CA PRO A 284 8.21 11.81 16.78
C PRO A 284 8.36 10.55 15.93
N ASN A 285 9.08 10.55 14.81
CA ASN A 285 9.09 9.43 13.86
C ASN A 285 10.07 8.30 14.19
N GLN A 286 11.03 8.55 15.08
CA GLN A 286 12.05 7.58 15.48
C GLN A 286 11.48 6.17 15.74
N ARG A 287 12.07 5.15 15.09
CA ARG A 287 11.72 3.72 15.20
C ARG A 287 10.27 3.37 14.82
N ARG A 288 9.66 4.12 13.91
CA ARG A 288 8.30 3.86 13.41
C ARG A 288 8.31 3.35 11.98
N VAL A 289 7.35 2.49 11.68
CA VAL A 289 7.10 1.99 10.33
C VAL A 289 5.69 2.37 9.91
N TYR A 290 5.51 2.78 8.67
CA TYR A 290 4.19 3.07 8.10
C TYR A 290 3.95 2.23 6.86
N LEU A 291 2.86 1.46 6.85
CA LEU A 291 2.40 0.72 5.68
C LEU A 291 1.62 1.70 4.78
N SER A 292 2.29 2.26 3.78
CA SER A 292 1.73 3.33 2.95
C SER A 292 0.66 2.84 1.98
N TYR A 293 0.94 1.75 1.27
CA TYR A 293 0.03 1.19 0.27
C TYR A 293 0.13 -0.33 0.25
N LEU A 294 -1.01 -0.96 -0.04
CA LEU A 294 -1.16 -2.40 -0.19
C LEU A 294 -2.18 -2.67 -1.29
N ASP A 295 -1.86 -3.57 -2.21
CA ASP A 295 -2.79 -3.98 -3.25
C ASP A 295 -2.51 -5.43 -3.69
N SER A 296 -3.51 -6.05 -4.33
CA SER A 296 -3.38 -7.41 -4.83
C SER A 296 -4.35 -7.68 -5.98
N VAL A 297 -4.03 -8.69 -6.80
CA VAL A 297 -4.89 -9.20 -7.87
C VAL A 297 -5.29 -10.64 -7.58
N LYS A 298 -6.55 -10.98 -7.80
CA LYS A 298 -7.16 -12.26 -7.38
C LYS A 298 -6.85 -13.43 -8.33
N TYR A 299 -5.56 -13.71 -8.57
CA TYR A 299 -5.11 -14.83 -9.41
C TYR A 299 -4.30 -15.91 -8.68
N LEU A 300 -4.04 -15.75 -7.38
CA LEU A 300 -3.30 -16.74 -6.60
C LEU A 300 -3.90 -18.14 -6.74
N ARG A 301 -3.07 -19.11 -7.13
CA ARG A 301 -3.44 -20.52 -7.25
C ARG A 301 -2.81 -21.35 -6.12
N PRO A 302 -3.49 -22.39 -5.63
CA PRO A 302 -4.87 -22.76 -5.92
C PRO A 302 -5.87 -21.81 -5.22
N GLY A 303 -7.00 -21.56 -5.87
CA GLY A 303 -8.12 -20.77 -5.33
C GLY A 303 -8.95 -21.55 -4.32
N ILE A 304 -8.36 -21.92 -3.18
CA ILE A 304 -8.98 -22.77 -2.14
C ILE A 304 -9.03 -22.07 -0.77
N LYS A 305 -9.66 -22.73 0.20
CA LYS A 305 -9.62 -22.33 1.61
C LYS A 305 -8.42 -22.97 2.31
N ALA A 306 -7.81 -22.22 3.23
CA ALA A 306 -6.80 -22.71 4.14
C ALA A 306 -7.44 -23.58 5.25
N ALA A 307 -6.61 -24.32 6.00
CA ALA A 307 -7.05 -25.14 7.15
C ALA A 307 -7.83 -24.34 8.22
N THR A 308 -7.60 -23.03 8.30
CA THR A 308 -8.27 -22.09 9.21
C THR A 308 -9.63 -21.59 8.69
N GLY A 309 -10.00 -21.95 7.46
CA GLY A 309 -11.26 -21.59 6.80
C GLY A 309 -11.23 -20.29 5.98
N GLU A 310 -10.20 -19.45 6.14
CA GLU A 310 -9.97 -18.28 5.29
C GLU A 310 -9.52 -18.67 3.88
N ALA A 311 -9.55 -17.74 2.92
CA ALA A 311 -9.02 -18.00 1.57
C ALA A 311 -7.49 -18.17 1.64
N LEU A 312 -6.93 -19.13 0.90
CA LEU A 312 -5.48 -19.38 0.90
C LEU A 312 -4.68 -18.13 0.47
N CYS A 313 -5.22 -17.33 -0.44
CA CYS A 313 -4.61 -16.04 -0.80
C CYS A 313 -4.54 -15.06 0.38
N THR A 314 -5.59 -15.02 1.20
CA THR A 314 -5.59 -14.22 2.44
C THR A 314 -4.56 -14.73 3.43
N PHE A 315 -4.44 -16.05 3.58
CA PHE A 315 -3.40 -16.66 4.40
C PHE A 315 -1.99 -16.24 3.94
N VAL A 316 -1.70 -16.31 2.64
CA VAL A 316 -0.41 -15.90 2.06
C VAL A 316 -0.12 -14.42 2.34
N TYR A 317 -1.06 -13.52 2.05
CA TYR A 317 -0.88 -12.08 2.26
C TYR A 317 -0.71 -11.74 3.76
N HIS A 318 -1.45 -12.42 4.65
CA HIS A 318 -1.26 -12.28 6.08
C HIS A 318 0.15 -12.73 6.49
N GLU A 319 0.64 -13.87 6.02
CA GLU A 319 1.99 -14.33 6.39
C GLU A 319 3.11 -13.41 5.88
N ILE A 320 2.93 -12.76 4.73
CA ILE A 320 3.85 -11.73 4.24
C ILE A 320 3.88 -10.52 5.18
N LEU A 321 2.71 -9.98 5.53
CA LEU A 321 2.61 -8.83 6.44
C LEU A 321 3.14 -9.16 7.84
N ILE A 322 2.84 -10.34 8.36
CA ILE A 322 3.34 -10.78 9.66
C ILE A 322 4.86 -10.96 9.62
N GLY A 323 5.41 -11.56 8.55
CA GLY A 323 6.85 -11.66 8.36
C GLY A 323 7.53 -10.29 8.28
N TYR A 324 6.89 -9.31 7.65
CA TYR A 324 7.38 -7.94 7.65
C TYR A 324 7.39 -7.33 9.06
N LEU A 325 6.30 -7.47 9.84
CA LEU A 325 6.23 -6.99 11.22
C LEU A 325 7.28 -7.66 12.13
N GLU A 326 7.49 -8.97 11.96
CA GLU A 326 8.51 -9.75 12.65
C GLU A 326 9.92 -9.22 12.33
N TYR A 327 10.22 -9.01 11.05
CA TYR A 327 11.49 -8.43 10.60
C TYR A 327 11.73 -7.04 11.18
N CYS A 328 10.72 -6.16 11.15
CA CYS A 328 10.80 -4.82 11.74
C CYS A 328 11.06 -4.90 13.25
N LYS A 329 10.38 -5.79 13.98
CA LYS A 329 10.60 -5.99 15.41
C LYS A 329 12.03 -6.43 15.71
N GLN A 330 12.54 -7.41 14.95
CA GLN A 330 13.91 -7.92 15.10
C GLN A 330 14.97 -6.86 14.82
N ARG A 331 14.70 -5.93 13.89
CA ARG A 331 15.56 -4.76 13.63
C ARG A 331 15.40 -3.64 14.67
N GLY A 332 14.49 -3.76 15.62
CA GLY A 332 14.32 -2.79 16.71
C GLY A 332 13.30 -1.67 16.45
N PHE A 333 12.47 -1.77 15.42
CA PHE A 333 11.33 -0.86 15.29
C PHE A 333 10.32 -1.10 16.42
N THR A 334 9.72 -0.03 16.93
CA THR A 334 8.85 -0.07 18.11
C THR A 334 7.37 -0.15 17.77
N SER A 335 6.97 0.38 16.62
CA SER A 335 5.58 0.41 16.20
C SER A 335 5.42 0.45 14.68
N CYS A 336 4.29 -0.06 14.21
CA CYS A 336 3.84 0.01 12.83
C CYS A 336 2.46 0.67 12.77
N TYR A 337 2.26 1.54 11.79
CA TYR A 337 1.03 2.28 11.55
C TYR A 337 0.39 1.83 10.24
N ILE A 338 -0.91 1.58 10.29
CA ILE A 338 -1.71 1.14 9.14
C ILE A 338 -2.96 2.01 9.06
N TRP A 339 -3.13 2.70 7.95
CA TRP A 339 -4.38 3.38 7.63
C TRP A 339 -5.25 2.47 6.76
N ALA A 340 -6.27 1.87 7.37
CA ALA A 340 -7.17 0.90 6.73
C ALA A 340 -8.23 1.57 5.85
N ARG A 341 -7.80 2.35 4.85
CA ARG A 341 -8.69 3.00 3.89
C ARG A 341 -8.86 2.14 2.64
N PRO A 342 -10.10 1.84 2.20
CA PRO A 342 -10.33 1.30 0.86
C PRO A 342 -9.74 2.23 -0.21
N PRO A 343 -9.22 1.69 -1.32
CA PRO A 343 -8.68 2.51 -2.39
C PRO A 343 -9.77 3.42 -2.97
N LEU A 344 -9.46 4.70 -3.13
CA LEU A 344 -10.23 5.59 -3.99
C LEU A 344 -9.92 5.26 -5.45
N GLU A 345 -10.74 5.75 -6.38
CA GLU A 345 -10.49 5.52 -7.81
C GLU A 345 -9.14 6.12 -8.22
N GLY A 346 -8.17 5.27 -8.60
CA GLY A 346 -6.80 5.67 -8.96
C GLY A 346 -5.73 5.36 -7.89
N ASP A 347 -6.14 4.87 -6.72
CA ASP A 347 -5.24 4.53 -5.59
C ASP A 347 -4.58 3.14 -5.71
N ASN A 348 -4.94 2.35 -6.72
CA ASN A 348 -4.43 0.99 -6.88
C ASN A 348 -2.92 0.99 -7.21
N ILE A 349 -2.20 -0.04 -6.76
CA ILE A 349 -0.84 -0.32 -7.26
C ILE A 349 -0.97 -0.97 -8.64
N PHE A 350 -1.89 -1.92 -8.80
CA PHE A 350 -2.10 -2.64 -10.05
C PHE A 350 -3.11 -1.91 -10.94
N TYR A 351 -2.72 -1.66 -12.19
CA TYR A 351 -3.58 -1.02 -13.16
C TYR A 351 -4.65 -2.00 -13.68
N CYS A 352 -5.92 -1.60 -13.59
CA CYS A 352 -7.09 -2.40 -13.93
C CYS A 352 -7.18 -3.71 -13.14
N ASN A 353 -7.95 -3.70 -12.05
CA ASN A 353 -8.20 -4.92 -11.26
C ASN A 353 -9.20 -5.86 -11.97
N PRO A 354 -9.16 -7.18 -11.68
CA PRO A 354 -10.10 -8.14 -12.25
C PRO A 354 -11.55 -7.76 -11.95
N THR A 355 -12.46 -7.90 -12.90
CA THR A 355 -13.88 -7.57 -12.69
C THR A 355 -14.55 -8.42 -11.61
N ILE A 356 -14.04 -9.64 -11.38
CA ILE A 356 -14.47 -10.54 -10.29
C ILE A 356 -13.98 -10.07 -8.90
N GLN A 357 -13.02 -9.15 -8.85
CA GLN A 357 -12.46 -8.63 -7.62
C GLN A 357 -13.32 -7.47 -7.12
N THR A 358 -14.04 -7.70 -6.03
CA THR A 358 -14.80 -6.66 -5.35
C THR A 358 -13.90 -5.88 -4.39
N THR A 359 -13.91 -4.55 -4.51
CA THR A 359 -13.26 -3.67 -3.53
C THR A 359 -13.92 -3.87 -2.18
N ARG A 360 -13.11 -4.08 -1.14
CA ARG A 360 -13.61 -4.27 0.22
C ARG A 360 -14.12 -2.94 0.77
N THR A 361 -15.24 -2.99 1.49
CA THR A 361 -15.71 -1.85 2.29
C THR A 361 -14.71 -1.57 3.43
N SER A 362 -14.75 -0.35 4.00
CA SER A 362 -13.83 0.04 5.08
C SER A 362 -13.85 -0.99 6.22
N ASP A 363 -15.05 -1.39 6.67
CA ASP A 363 -15.20 -2.37 7.76
C ASP A 363 -14.58 -3.73 7.44
N LYS A 364 -14.71 -4.22 6.19
CA LYS A 364 -14.16 -5.51 5.77
C LYS A 364 -12.65 -5.46 5.62
N LEU A 365 -12.11 -4.33 5.15
CA LEU A 365 -10.66 -4.13 5.06
C LEU A 365 -10.06 -4.05 6.46
N ARG A 366 -10.68 -3.26 7.35
CA ARG A 366 -10.29 -3.15 8.74
C ARG A 366 -10.30 -4.49 9.46
N GLU A 367 -11.38 -5.26 9.36
CA GLU A 367 -11.44 -6.59 10.00
C GLU A 367 -10.41 -7.56 9.42
N TRP A 368 -10.06 -7.43 8.14
CA TRP A 368 -8.97 -8.22 7.55
C TRP A 368 -7.60 -7.85 8.15
N CYS A 369 -7.28 -6.56 8.29
CA CYS A 369 -6.07 -6.11 8.98
C CYS A 369 -6.05 -6.58 10.44
N LEU A 370 -7.18 -6.46 11.16
CA LEU A 370 -7.31 -6.90 12.55
C LEU A 370 -7.13 -8.42 12.68
N ALA A 371 -7.64 -9.22 11.74
CA ALA A 371 -7.43 -10.68 11.73
C ALA A 371 -5.94 -11.04 11.57
N MET A 372 -5.23 -10.35 10.67
CA MET A 372 -3.77 -10.47 10.52
C MET A 372 -3.03 -10.12 11.82
N ILE A 373 -3.37 -9.00 12.46
CA ILE A 373 -2.72 -8.55 13.69
C ILE A 373 -3.02 -9.51 14.85
N ARG A 374 -4.26 -9.98 15.00
CA ARG A 374 -4.61 -10.97 16.04
C ARG A 374 -3.79 -12.26 15.90
N LYS A 375 -3.48 -12.67 14.66
CA LYS A 375 -2.56 -13.79 14.41
C LYS A 375 -1.14 -13.45 14.86
N ALA A 376 -0.63 -12.27 14.50
CA ALA A 376 0.68 -11.80 14.95
C ALA A 376 0.80 -11.66 16.49
N THR A 377 -0.27 -11.27 17.18
CA THR A 377 -0.34 -11.19 18.65
C THR A 377 -0.26 -12.58 19.29
N LYS A 378 -0.94 -13.58 18.73
CA LYS A 378 -0.85 -14.98 19.20
C LYS A 378 0.55 -15.57 19.04
N GLU A 379 1.32 -15.05 18.10
CA GLU A 379 2.71 -15.43 17.84
C GLU A 379 3.72 -14.53 18.58
N GLU A 380 3.24 -13.68 19.50
CA GLU A 380 4.07 -12.77 20.31
C GLU A 380 4.93 -11.77 19.51
N ILE A 381 4.60 -11.57 18.22
CA ILE A 381 5.21 -10.55 17.38
C ILE A 381 4.64 -9.19 17.77
N VAL A 382 3.31 -9.07 17.79
CA VAL A 382 2.62 -7.85 18.22
C VAL A 382 2.34 -7.91 19.71
N VAL A 383 2.83 -6.89 20.43
CA VAL A 383 2.69 -6.78 21.88
C VAL A 383 1.33 -6.21 22.27
N GLU A 384 0.88 -5.19 21.54
CA GLU A 384 -0.35 -4.48 21.82
C GLU A 384 -0.94 -3.91 20.53
N LEU A 385 -2.26 -3.81 20.49
CA LEU A 385 -3.04 -3.25 19.40
C LEU A 385 -3.88 -2.11 19.96
N THR A 386 -3.73 -0.93 19.37
CA THR A 386 -4.52 0.26 19.67
C THR A 386 -4.82 1.02 18.37
N ASN A 387 -5.42 2.20 18.47
CA ASN A 387 -5.55 3.14 17.36
C ASN A 387 -4.92 4.49 17.71
N LEU A 388 -4.69 5.31 16.69
CA LEU A 388 -4.09 6.64 16.81
C LEU A 388 -4.87 7.53 17.81
N TYR A 389 -6.20 7.49 17.76
CA TYR A 389 -7.04 8.30 18.62
C TYR A 389 -6.89 7.93 20.09
N ASP A 390 -7.08 6.66 20.44
CA ASP A 390 -7.03 6.18 21.81
C ASP A 390 -5.60 6.30 22.39
N HIS A 391 -4.56 6.22 21.55
CA HIS A 391 -3.17 6.38 21.99
C HIS A 391 -2.78 7.83 22.28
N PHE A 392 -3.21 8.78 21.44
CA PHE A 392 -2.76 10.17 21.56
C PHE A 392 -3.81 11.09 22.18
N PHE A 393 -5.10 10.94 21.88
CA PHE A 393 -6.15 11.89 22.26
C PHE A 393 -6.84 11.55 23.58
N ILE A 394 -6.77 10.29 24.03
CA ILE A 394 -7.35 9.88 25.31
C ILE A 394 -6.28 9.95 26.42
N THR A 395 -6.44 10.91 27.32
CA THR A 395 -5.74 10.95 28.61
C THR A 395 -6.44 10.02 29.59
N THR A 396 -5.87 8.84 29.82
CA THR A 396 -6.23 8.02 30.98
C THR A 396 -5.79 8.75 32.26
N GLY A 397 -6.45 8.51 33.40
CA GLY A 397 -6.08 9.14 34.67
C GLY A 397 -4.62 8.87 35.12
N GLU A 398 -3.99 7.86 34.53
CA GLU A 398 -2.59 7.48 34.78
C GLU A 398 -1.61 8.11 33.77
N CYS A 399 -2.12 8.64 32.64
CA CYS A 399 -1.30 9.29 31.64
C CYS A 399 -0.90 10.69 32.13
N LYS A 400 0.40 10.93 32.23
CA LYS A 400 0.98 12.21 32.68
C LYS A 400 1.57 13.02 31.53
N ALA A 401 1.54 12.46 30.32
CA ALA A 401 2.01 13.11 29.11
C ALA A 401 1.06 14.23 28.66
N LYS A 402 1.59 15.44 28.44
CA LYS A 402 0.88 16.45 27.65
C LYS A 402 0.70 15.90 26.23
N VAL A 403 -0.54 15.91 25.77
CA VAL A 403 -0.91 15.58 24.39
C VAL A 403 -0.72 16.84 23.56
N THR A 404 0.16 16.78 22.57
CA THR A 404 0.44 17.88 21.64
C THR A 404 0.50 17.34 20.21
N ALA A 405 0.21 18.18 19.21
CA ALA A 405 0.25 17.75 17.81
C ALA A 405 1.68 17.37 17.38
N SER A 406 2.70 18.00 17.98
CA SER A 406 4.13 17.70 17.77
C SER A 406 4.56 16.29 18.22
N ARG A 407 3.69 15.50 18.86
CA ARG A 407 3.97 14.12 19.27
C ARG A 407 3.40 13.06 18.34
N LEU A 408 2.52 13.45 17.42
CA LEU A 408 1.94 12.56 16.42
C LEU A 408 3.00 12.24 15.34
N PRO A 409 3.14 10.97 14.92
CA PRO A 409 4.11 10.62 13.88
C PRO A 409 3.73 11.22 12.53
N TYR A 410 4.68 11.88 11.88
CA TYR A 410 4.48 12.64 10.64
C TYR A 410 4.90 11.81 9.42
N PHE A 411 3.97 11.08 8.81
CA PHE A 411 4.26 10.20 7.66
C PHE A 411 3.95 10.86 6.31
N ASP A 412 4.68 10.45 5.29
CA ASP A 412 4.46 10.94 3.92
C ASP A 412 3.16 10.36 3.35
N GLY A 413 2.29 11.23 2.84
CA GLY A 413 0.99 10.84 2.27
C GLY A 413 -0.06 10.32 3.28
N ASP A 414 0.17 10.44 4.58
CA ASP A 414 -0.82 10.10 5.61
C ASP A 414 -1.90 11.20 5.76
N TYR A 415 -3.01 10.87 6.42
CA TYR A 415 -4.18 11.72 6.54
C TYR A 415 -3.93 12.98 7.36
N TRP A 416 -3.43 12.81 8.59
CA TRP A 416 -3.46 13.86 9.59
C TRP A 416 -2.52 15.04 9.29
N PRO A 417 -1.32 14.88 8.66
CA PRO A 417 -0.45 16.03 8.39
C PRO A 417 -1.08 17.04 7.41
N GLY A 418 -1.82 16.55 6.42
CA GLY A 418 -2.57 17.40 5.49
C GLY A 418 -3.69 18.15 6.20
N VAL A 419 -4.48 17.42 6.99
CA VAL A 419 -5.60 18.00 7.75
C VAL A 419 -5.12 19.02 8.78
N ALA A 420 -4.01 18.74 9.47
CA ALA A 420 -3.44 19.66 10.44
C ALA A 420 -2.98 20.97 9.79
N GLU A 421 -2.32 20.92 8.63
CA GLU A 421 -1.93 22.12 7.88
C GLU A 421 -3.14 22.97 7.48
N ASP A 422 -4.21 22.35 6.98
CA ASP A 422 -5.43 23.04 6.59
C ASP A 422 -6.11 23.69 7.81
N MET A 423 -6.14 23.01 8.95
CA MET A 423 -6.67 23.54 10.21
C MET A 423 -5.85 24.71 10.76
N VAL A 424 -4.52 24.61 10.74
CA VAL A 424 -3.62 25.70 11.16
C VAL A 424 -3.84 26.93 10.28
N ASN A 425 -3.97 26.76 8.96
CA ASN A 425 -4.29 27.85 8.04
C ASN A 425 -5.64 28.52 8.37
N GLN A 426 -6.68 27.73 8.67
CA GLN A 426 -7.99 28.26 9.04
C GLN A 426 -7.94 29.05 10.35
N LEU A 427 -7.22 28.56 11.36
CA LEU A 427 -7.06 29.25 12.64
C LEU A 427 -6.38 30.62 12.47
N HIS A 428 -5.33 30.70 11.66
CA HIS A 428 -4.66 31.96 11.34
C HIS A 428 -5.56 32.95 10.58
N GLN A 429 -6.34 32.45 9.61
CA GLN A 429 -7.31 33.29 8.89
C GLN A 429 -8.40 33.85 9.82
N GLU A 430 -8.94 33.02 10.72
CA GLU A 430 -9.91 33.45 11.73
C GLU A 430 -9.33 34.50 12.69
N GLU A 431 -8.04 34.40 13.04
CA GLU A 431 -7.36 35.42 13.84
C GLU A 431 -7.21 36.75 13.11
N ASP A 432 -6.81 36.72 11.85
CA ASP A 432 -6.58 37.91 11.03
C ASP A 432 -7.90 38.64 10.75
N ASP A 433 -8.97 37.90 10.46
CA ASP A 433 -10.33 38.43 10.35
C ASP A 433 -10.82 39.04 11.67
N GLN A 434 -10.51 38.41 12.81
CA GLN A 434 -10.80 38.97 14.13
C GLN A 434 -9.96 40.20 14.47
N LYS A 435 -8.71 40.30 13.97
CA LYS A 435 -7.87 41.49 14.11
C LYS A 435 -8.41 42.64 13.24
N LEU A 436 -8.96 42.35 12.06
CA LEU A 436 -9.64 43.31 11.18
C LEU A 436 -10.99 43.78 11.75
N GLN A 437 -11.73 42.92 12.48
CA GLN A 437 -13.01 43.27 13.11
C GLN A 437 -12.88 43.98 14.49
N LYS A 438 -11.67 44.12 15.05
CA LYS A 438 -11.42 44.83 16.32
C LYS A 438 -11.45 46.37 16.18
N LYS A 439 -12.54 46.91 15.65
CA LYS A 439 -12.99 48.31 15.85
C LYS A 439 -14.19 48.45 16.81
N GLY A 440 -14.53 47.43 17.59
CA GLY A 440 -15.56 47.51 18.64
C GLY A 440 -15.23 46.65 19.87
N ASN A 441 -14.84 47.31 20.97
CA ASN A 441 -14.49 46.66 22.25
C ASN A 441 -15.73 46.25 23.05
N ALA A 442 -15.97 44.94 23.22
CA ALA A 442 -16.84 44.41 24.28
C ALA A 442 -16.63 42.91 24.61
N LYS A 443 -16.11 42.09 23.67
CA LYS A 443 -16.06 40.62 23.85
C LYS A 443 -14.83 40.06 24.59
N LYS A 444 -13.81 40.87 24.90
CA LYS A 444 -12.56 40.41 25.54
C LYS A 444 -12.71 39.97 27.00
N ILE A 445 -13.73 40.44 27.73
CA ILE A 445 -13.83 40.23 29.18
C ILE A 445 -14.45 38.87 29.55
N ILE A 446 -15.25 38.27 28.64
CA ILE A 446 -16.00 37.03 28.94
C ILE A 446 -15.13 35.77 28.78
N ARG A 447 -14.17 35.74 27.84
CA ARG A 447 -13.26 34.59 27.66
C ARG A 447 -12.24 34.41 28.79
N LYS A 448 -11.83 35.51 29.45
CA LYS A 448 -10.81 35.47 30.50
C LYS A 448 -11.29 34.76 31.77
N ARG A 449 -12.56 34.95 32.16
CA ARG A 449 -13.16 34.32 33.35
C ARG A 449 -13.48 32.83 33.18
N ALA A 450 -13.64 32.34 31.94
CA ALA A 450 -13.90 30.93 31.68
C ALA A 450 -12.61 30.08 31.70
N LEU A 451 -11.49 30.63 31.23
CA LEU A 451 -10.18 29.95 31.33
C LEU A 451 -9.63 29.93 32.77
N GLU A 452 -9.88 30.98 33.57
CA GLU A 452 -9.49 31.01 34.99
C GLU A 452 -10.26 29.96 35.84
N ALA A 453 -11.48 29.56 35.42
CA ALA A 453 -12.24 28.51 36.08
C ALA A 453 -11.78 27.07 35.71
N ALA A 454 -10.89 26.93 34.72
CA ALA A 454 -10.36 25.64 34.25
C ALA A 454 -8.94 25.33 34.74
N GLY A 455 -8.35 26.18 35.59
CA GLY A 455 -7.10 25.86 36.31
C GLY A 455 -5.79 26.01 35.52
N HIS A 456 -5.79 26.64 34.35
CA HIS A 456 -4.56 26.88 33.59
C HIS A 456 -3.83 28.14 34.05
N THR A 457 -2.90 27.98 35.01
CA THR A 457 -1.92 29.01 35.39
C THR A 457 -0.57 28.71 34.72
N ASP A 458 -0.47 28.91 33.42
CA ASP A 458 0.76 29.31 32.73
C ASP A 458 0.48 29.48 31.23
N LEU A 459 0.51 30.74 30.77
CA LEU A 459 0.32 31.09 29.37
C LEU A 459 1.70 31.33 28.73
N SER A 460 2.36 30.25 28.31
CA SER A 460 3.31 30.32 27.20
C SER A 460 2.51 30.38 25.89
N GLY A 461 2.95 31.20 24.94
CA GLY A 461 2.18 31.59 23.75
C GLY A 461 1.66 30.44 22.87
N ASN A 462 2.28 29.25 22.92
CA ASN A 462 1.94 28.12 22.05
C ASN A 462 0.87 27.20 22.63
N ALA A 463 0.60 27.27 23.94
CA ALA A 463 -0.35 26.38 24.59
C ALA A 463 -1.80 26.60 24.13
N SER A 464 -2.15 27.74 23.54
CA SER A 464 -3.51 28.00 23.02
C SER A 464 -3.74 27.43 21.61
N GLU A 465 -2.74 27.46 20.73
CA GLU A 465 -2.91 27.02 19.34
C GLU A 465 -2.86 25.49 19.23
N ASP A 466 -1.92 24.86 19.93
CA ASP A 466 -1.79 23.40 20.01
C ASP A 466 -3.05 22.76 20.61
N ASP A 467 -3.59 23.31 21.70
CA ASP A 467 -4.82 22.79 22.33
C ASP A 467 -6.02 22.88 21.38
N MET A 468 -6.17 23.99 20.64
CA MET A 468 -7.23 24.16 19.64
C MET A 468 -7.05 23.21 18.44
N LEU A 469 -5.82 23.05 17.96
CA LEU A 469 -5.49 22.12 16.87
C LEU A 469 -5.78 20.68 17.29
N MET A 470 -5.32 20.27 18.46
CA MET A 470 -5.57 18.94 19.02
C MET A 470 -7.05 18.66 19.22
N GLN A 471 -7.83 19.65 19.67
CA GLN A 471 -9.28 19.52 19.76
C GLN A 471 -9.91 19.28 18.37
N LYS A 472 -9.63 20.14 17.39
CA LYS A 472 -10.18 20.02 16.02
C LYS A 472 -9.75 18.72 15.33
N LEU A 473 -8.49 18.32 15.48
CA LEU A 473 -7.97 17.05 14.97
C LEU A 473 -8.68 15.87 15.62
N GLY A 474 -8.89 15.91 16.95
CA GLY A 474 -9.58 14.87 17.69
C GLY A 474 -11.02 14.70 17.21
N GLU A 475 -11.77 15.79 17.08
CA GLU A 475 -13.13 15.78 16.54
C GLU A 475 -13.21 15.20 15.12
N THR A 476 -12.18 15.43 14.30
CA THR A 476 -12.12 14.96 12.91
C THR A 476 -11.73 13.50 12.79
N ILE A 477 -10.80 13.03 13.63
CA ILE A 477 -10.29 11.65 13.60
C ILE A 477 -11.24 10.69 14.32
N TYR A 478 -11.93 11.14 15.37
CA TYR A 478 -12.80 10.29 16.21
C TYR A 478 -13.80 9.41 15.41
N PRO A 479 -14.54 9.93 14.41
CA PRO A 479 -15.51 9.12 13.64
C PRO A 479 -14.88 7.98 12.83
N MET A 480 -13.58 8.09 12.54
CA MET A 480 -12.81 7.14 11.72
C MET A 480 -11.63 6.54 12.51
N LYS A 481 -11.66 6.61 13.86
CA LYS A 481 -10.53 6.22 14.70
C LYS A 481 -10.08 4.78 14.48
N GLU A 482 -11.03 3.89 14.22
CA GLU A 482 -10.78 2.46 13.99
C GLU A 482 -10.03 2.18 12.68
N ASP A 483 -9.98 3.16 11.76
CA ASP A 483 -9.25 3.04 10.50
C ASP A 483 -7.76 3.39 10.67
N PHE A 484 -7.37 4.06 11.76
CA PHE A 484 -5.98 4.41 12.09
C PHE A 484 -5.38 3.41 13.08
N ILE A 485 -5.02 2.24 12.57
CA ILE A 485 -4.53 1.13 13.37
C ILE A 485 -3.06 1.38 13.76
N MET A 486 -2.78 1.22 15.06
CA MET A 486 -1.43 1.35 15.62
C MET A 486 -1.02 0.02 16.25
N VAL A 487 0.01 -0.59 15.68
CA VAL A 487 0.53 -1.90 16.06
C VAL A 487 1.79 -1.70 16.88
N HIS A 488 1.77 -2.10 18.15
CA HIS A 488 2.93 -2.02 19.03
C HIS A 488 3.79 -3.27 18.88
N LEU A 489 5.03 -3.10 18.42
CA LEU A 489 6.04 -4.16 18.38
C LEU A 489 6.84 -4.22 19.69
N GLN A 490 6.88 -3.10 20.42
CA GLN A 490 7.47 -2.95 21.75
C GLN A 490 6.46 -2.31 22.72
N TYR A 491 6.70 -2.47 24.02
CA TYR A 491 5.80 -1.92 25.04
C TYR A 491 5.87 -0.39 25.11
N SER A 492 4.72 0.25 25.27
CA SER A 492 4.61 1.69 25.52
C SER A 492 4.41 1.97 27.01
N CYS A 493 4.99 3.07 27.49
CA CYS A 493 4.84 3.51 28.89
C CYS A 493 3.44 4.13 29.09
N SER A 494 2.67 3.66 30.08
CA SER A 494 1.34 4.16 30.41
C SER A 494 1.35 5.64 30.83
N ASN A 495 2.43 6.11 31.48
CA ASN A 495 2.55 7.48 31.97
C ASN A 495 2.98 8.46 30.87
N CYS A 496 4.08 8.17 30.16
CA CYS A 496 4.67 9.11 29.19
C CYS A 496 4.35 8.80 27.72
N ARG A 497 3.73 7.66 27.42
CA ARG A 497 3.41 7.15 26.06
C ARG A 497 4.61 6.89 25.16
N SER A 498 5.83 6.97 25.67
CA SER A 498 7.04 6.59 24.93
C SER A 498 7.19 5.08 24.87
N PHE A 499 7.64 4.57 23.72
CA PHE A 499 8.03 3.17 23.57
C PHE A 499 9.33 2.89 24.31
N MET A 500 9.41 1.72 24.94
CA MET A 500 10.57 1.29 25.71
C MET A 500 11.41 0.32 24.86
N SER A 501 12.61 0.75 24.49
CA SER A 501 13.56 -0.02 23.68
C SER A 501 14.81 -0.46 24.44
N SER A 502 15.04 0.04 25.65
CA SER A 502 16.16 -0.33 26.51
C SER A 502 15.86 -0.05 27.99
N GLY A 503 16.66 -0.61 28.89
CA GLY A 503 16.47 -0.49 30.34
C GLY A 503 15.45 -1.48 30.88
N LYS A 504 14.71 -1.08 31.91
CA LYS A 504 13.67 -1.89 32.55
C LYS A 504 12.29 -1.35 32.26
N ARG A 505 11.38 -2.29 32.05
CA ARG A 505 9.94 -2.06 32.04
C ARG A 505 9.38 -2.47 33.40
N TRP A 506 8.77 -1.54 34.10
CA TRP A 506 8.15 -1.77 35.39
C TRP A 506 6.68 -2.15 35.17
N ALA A 507 6.33 -3.39 35.47
CA ALA A 507 5.03 -3.97 35.19
C ALA A 507 4.20 -4.15 36.47
N CYS A 508 2.91 -3.78 36.39
CA CYS A 508 1.94 -4.14 37.41
C CYS A 508 1.34 -5.51 37.07
N HIS A 509 1.36 -6.45 38.03
CA HIS A 509 0.73 -7.77 37.84
C HIS A 509 -0.76 -7.78 38.21
N GLN A 510 -1.24 -6.73 38.87
CA GLN A 510 -2.64 -6.61 39.31
C GLN A 510 -3.48 -5.83 38.30
N CYS A 511 -2.90 -4.84 37.62
CA CYS A 511 -3.54 -4.06 36.57
C CYS A 511 -3.24 -4.66 35.21
N ARG A 512 -4.28 -4.82 34.38
CA ARG A 512 -4.11 -5.31 33.01
C ARG A 512 -3.37 -4.26 32.18
N SER A 513 -2.27 -4.67 31.56
CA SER A 513 -1.52 -3.86 30.59
C SER A 513 -0.97 -2.52 31.12
N PHE A 514 -0.63 -2.44 32.41
CA PHE A 514 0.05 -1.25 32.96
C PHE A 514 1.56 -1.46 33.03
N TYR A 515 2.29 -0.61 32.33
CA TYR A 515 3.75 -0.65 32.25
C TYR A 515 4.33 0.75 32.25
N ILE A 516 5.39 0.99 33.02
CA ILE A 516 6.10 2.28 32.98
C ILE A 516 7.60 2.09 32.75
N CYS A 517 8.22 3.08 32.11
CA CYS A 517 9.66 3.08 31.88
C CYS A 517 10.43 3.48 33.14
N ASP A 518 11.74 3.23 33.17
CA ASP A 518 12.62 3.62 34.29
C ASP A 518 12.44 5.07 34.75
N LYS A 519 12.38 6.02 33.80
CA LYS A 519 12.20 7.45 34.14
C LYS A 519 10.87 7.71 34.84
N CYS A 520 9.79 7.10 34.34
CA CYS A 520 8.47 7.24 34.95
C CYS A 520 8.35 6.49 36.27
N TYR A 521 9.06 5.37 36.43
CA TYR A 521 9.12 4.66 37.71
C TYR A 521 9.83 5.49 38.78
N SER A 522 10.97 6.11 38.47
CA SER A 522 11.64 7.00 39.42
C SER A 522 10.74 8.16 39.85
N ALA A 523 10.05 8.80 38.88
CA ALA A 523 9.08 9.86 39.18
C ALA A 523 7.90 9.34 40.01
N GLU A 524 7.45 8.10 39.79
CA GLU A 524 6.37 7.47 40.55
C GLU A 524 6.77 7.24 42.03
N GLN A 525 8.03 6.92 42.29
CA GLN A 525 8.54 6.71 43.66
C GLN A 525 8.58 7.99 44.48
N GLU A 526 8.70 9.15 43.82
CA GLU A 526 8.71 10.46 44.48
C GLU A 526 7.31 10.95 44.88
N LEU A 527 6.25 10.30 44.39
CA LEU A 527 4.87 10.66 44.69
C LEU A 527 4.41 10.18 46.07
N GLU A 528 3.47 10.93 46.64
CA GLU A 528 2.76 10.51 47.84
C GLU A 528 1.97 9.21 47.58
N GLU A 529 1.81 8.38 48.62
CA GLU A 529 1.21 7.05 48.49
C GLU A 529 -0.18 7.05 47.81
N ARG A 530 -0.97 8.09 48.05
CA ARG A 530 -2.30 8.29 47.45
C ARG A 530 -2.30 8.66 45.96
N GLU A 531 -1.16 9.13 45.45
CA GLU A 531 -0.98 9.56 44.06
C GLU A 531 -0.28 8.49 43.21
N ARG A 532 0.22 7.43 43.87
CA ARG A 532 0.84 6.28 43.22
C ARG A 532 -0.18 5.39 42.52
N HIS A 533 0.27 4.68 41.51
CA HIS A 533 -0.52 3.68 40.79
C HIS A 533 -1.11 2.62 41.75
N PRO A 534 -2.42 2.32 41.62
CA PRO A 534 -3.39 2.83 40.65
C PRO A 534 -3.94 4.21 41.03
N SER A 535 -3.96 5.13 40.07
CA SER A 535 -4.54 6.45 40.28
C SER A 535 -6.02 6.31 40.69
N ASN A 536 -6.42 7.01 41.76
CA ASN A 536 -7.77 6.96 42.35
C ASN A 536 -8.13 5.67 43.12
N SER A 537 -7.15 4.85 43.50
CA SER A 537 -7.34 3.73 44.44
C SER A 537 -6.86 4.09 45.85
N ARG A 538 -7.36 3.36 46.86
CA ARG A 538 -6.80 3.38 48.24
C ARG A 538 -5.67 2.37 48.44
N GLU A 539 -5.49 1.47 47.49
CA GLU A 539 -4.48 0.41 47.52
C GLU A 539 -3.38 0.77 46.53
N THR A 540 -2.11 0.67 46.93
CA THR A 540 -0.96 0.84 46.03
C THR A 540 -0.56 -0.49 45.44
N HIS A 541 -0.25 -0.50 44.15
CA HIS A 541 0.18 -1.71 43.45
C HIS A 541 1.71 -1.70 43.29
N GLU A 542 2.34 -2.81 43.67
CA GLU A 542 3.78 -2.99 43.47
C GLU A 542 4.09 -3.17 41.98
N LEU A 543 5.13 -2.49 41.50
CA LEU A 543 5.63 -2.59 40.13
C LEU A 543 6.91 -3.43 40.12
N HIS A 544 6.93 -4.44 39.27
CA HIS A 544 8.05 -5.37 39.16
C HIS A 544 8.92 -5.04 37.95
N PRO A 545 10.25 -5.00 38.10
CA PRO A 545 11.15 -4.74 36.99
C PRO A 545 11.22 -5.95 36.06
N VAL A 546 11.13 -5.69 34.77
CA VAL A 546 11.34 -6.65 33.69
C VAL A 546 12.38 -6.06 32.73
N ASP A 547 13.53 -6.70 32.59
CA ASP A 547 14.58 -6.23 31.68
C ASP A 547 14.09 -6.27 30.22
N ILE A 548 14.38 -5.21 29.47
CA ILE A 548 14.09 -5.13 28.05
C ILE A 548 15.26 -5.74 27.30
N VAL A 549 15.07 -6.96 26.80
CA VAL A 549 16.10 -7.75 26.12
C VAL A 549 15.75 -7.91 24.65
N GLY A 550 16.78 -7.93 23.79
CA GLY A 550 16.63 -8.30 22.38
C GLY A 550 16.12 -7.19 21.45
N VAL A 551 16.13 -5.93 21.89
CA VAL A 551 15.86 -4.76 21.03
C VAL A 551 17.18 -4.10 20.65
N PRO A 552 17.58 -4.11 19.35
CA PRO A 552 18.81 -3.47 18.92
C PRO A 552 18.84 -1.95 19.13
N GLU A 553 20.02 -1.41 19.46
CA GLU A 553 20.26 0.04 19.63
C GLU A 553 20.16 0.83 18.31
N GLU A 554 20.37 0.16 17.18
CA GLU A 554 20.23 0.75 15.85
C GLU A 554 19.19 -0.04 15.06
N THR A 555 18.57 0.60 14.08
CA THR A 555 17.66 -0.06 13.12
C THR A 555 18.33 -0.27 11.78
N LYS A 556 19.64 -0.56 11.76
CA LYS A 556 20.40 -0.70 10.51
C LYS A 556 19.71 -1.68 9.57
N ASP A 557 19.64 -1.27 8.31
CA ASP A 557 19.17 -2.13 7.25
C ASP A 557 20.37 -2.89 6.68
N GLY A 558 20.32 -4.22 6.72
CA GLY A 558 21.33 -5.05 6.08
C GLY A 558 21.23 -4.99 4.55
N ASP A 559 20.10 -4.54 4.03
CA ASP A 559 19.85 -4.41 2.60
C ASP A 559 20.41 -3.10 2.05
N GLY A 560 21.12 -3.20 0.92
CA GLY A 560 21.63 -2.05 0.18
C GLY A 560 20.53 -1.20 -0.44
N ILE A 561 20.93 -0.10 -1.06
CA ILE A 561 20.03 0.73 -1.87
C ILE A 561 19.70 -0.02 -3.17
N ILE A 562 18.41 -0.10 -3.47
CA ILE A 562 17.86 -0.70 -4.69
C ILE A 562 17.05 0.40 -5.37
N GLU A 563 17.65 1.06 -6.36
CA GLU A 563 16.99 2.12 -7.10
C GLU A 563 16.14 1.54 -8.24
N SER A 564 14.89 1.97 -8.31
CA SER A 564 14.02 1.66 -9.43
C SER A 564 13.08 2.82 -9.71
N LYS A 565 13.30 3.51 -10.84
CA LYS A 565 12.49 4.70 -11.22
C LYS A 565 11.00 4.39 -11.31
N PHE A 566 10.66 3.18 -11.74
CA PHE A 566 9.28 2.74 -11.89
C PHE A 566 8.64 2.33 -10.56
N PHE A 567 9.43 1.89 -9.58
CA PHE A 567 8.94 1.44 -8.28
C PHE A 567 9.28 2.38 -7.14
N ASP A 568 9.80 3.58 -7.44
CA ASP A 568 10.09 4.61 -6.44
C ASP A 568 8.83 5.10 -5.73
N THR A 569 7.73 5.22 -6.46
CA THR A 569 6.40 5.51 -5.91
C THR A 569 5.36 4.62 -6.57
N ARG A 570 4.25 4.39 -5.85
CA ARG A 570 3.05 3.75 -6.43
C ARG A 570 2.58 4.47 -7.71
N HIS A 571 2.62 5.81 -7.71
CA HIS A 571 2.22 6.62 -8.85
C HIS A 571 3.11 6.35 -10.07
N ALA A 572 4.43 6.28 -9.91
CA ALA A 572 5.34 5.97 -10.99
C ALA A 572 5.05 4.60 -11.62
N PHE A 573 4.75 3.59 -10.80
CA PHE A 573 4.40 2.26 -11.28
C PHE A 573 3.04 2.26 -12.01
N LEU A 574 2.05 2.98 -11.47
CA LEU A 574 0.74 3.11 -12.11
C LEU A 574 0.87 3.85 -13.46
N SER A 575 1.64 4.92 -13.54
CA SER A 575 1.91 5.66 -14.78
C SER A 575 2.58 4.77 -15.83
N LEU A 576 3.61 4.01 -15.45
CA LEU A 576 4.22 3.02 -16.35
C LEU A 576 3.16 2.06 -16.91
N CYS A 577 2.31 1.52 -16.03
CA CYS A 577 1.28 0.58 -16.44
C CYS A 577 0.23 1.20 -17.36
N GLN A 578 -0.16 2.45 -17.10
CA GLN A 578 -1.13 3.18 -17.93
C GLN A 578 -0.58 3.50 -19.31
N GLU A 579 0.66 3.99 -19.38
CA GLU A 579 1.33 4.37 -20.63
C GLU A 579 1.61 3.16 -21.54
N ASN A 580 1.88 2.00 -20.96
CA ASN A 580 2.23 0.78 -21.71
C ASN A 580 1.10 -0.26 -21.75
N HIS A 581 -0.11 0.10 -21.29
CA HIS A 581 -1.28 -0.78 -21.21
C HIS A 581 -1.04 -2.09 -20.43
N TYR A 582 -0.21 -2.06 -19.38
CA TYR A 582 0.00 -3.20 -18.49
C TYR A 582 -1.20 -3.36 -17.55
N GLN A 583 -2.18 -4.15 -17.97
CA GLN A 583 -3.42 -4.38 -17.23
C GLN A 583 -3.41 -5.70 -16.46
N PHE A 584 -4.17 -5.76 -15.37
CA PHE A 584 -4.30 -6.94 -14.50
C PHE A 584 -5.75 -7.40 -14.35
N ASP A 585 -6.62 -7.07 -15.32
CA ASP A 585 -8.06 -7.31 -15.29
C ASP A 585 -8.46 -8.71 -15.78
N THR A 586 -7.57 -9.36 -16.56
CA THR A 586 -7.68 -10.76 -16.96
C THR A 586 -6.37 -11.50 -16.71
N LEU A 587 -6.41 -12.81 -16.50
CA LEU A 587 -5.20 -13.61 -16.21
C LEU A 587 -4.16 -13.50 -17.33
N ARG A 588 -4.59 -13.50 -18.60
CA ARG A 588 -3.70 -13.34 -19.76
C ARG A 588 -2.97 -11.99 -19.76
N ARG A 589 -3.66 -10.92 -19.37
CA ARG A 589 -3.07 -9.58 -19.25
C ARG A 589 -2.17 -9.51 -18.04
N ALA A 590 -2.56 -10.05 -16.90
CA ALA A 590 -1.71 -10.14 -15.72
C ALA A 590 -0.40 -10.91 -16.00
N LYS A 591 -0.44 -12.03 -16.74
CA LYS A 591 0.74 -12.77 -17.21
C LYS A 591 1.64 -11.91 -18.10
N HIS A 592 1.08 -11.26 -19.12
CA HIS A 592 1.84 -10.40 -20.02
C HIS A 592 2.44 -9.19 -19.29
N SER A 593 1.62 -8.44 -18.55
CA SER A 593 2.04 -7.31 -17.72
C SER A 593 3.15 -7.70 -16.75
N SER A 594 3.05 -8.85 -16.08
CA SER A 594 4.08 -9.34 -15.16
C SER A 594 5.38 -9.69 -15.87
N MET A 595 5.30 -10.30 -17.06
CA MET A 595 6.47 -10.54 -17.91
C MET A 595 7.15 -9.22 -18.32
N MET A 596 6.37 -8.20 -18.69
CA MET A 596 6.91 -6.89 -19.06
C MET A 596 7.53 -6.18 -17.85
N VAL A 597 6.89 -6.26 -16.68
CA VAL A 597 7.41 -5.72 -15.41
C VAL A 597 8.73 -6.39 -15.02
N LEU A 598 8.81 -7.72 -15.07
CA LEU A 598 10.05 -8.46 -14.81
C LEU A 598 11.14 -8.08 -15.80
N TYR A 599 10.81 -7.94 -17.08
CA TYR A 599 11.76 -7.49 -18.09
C TYR A 599 12.34 -6.11 -17.74
N ARG A 600 11.51 -5.15 -17.34
CA ARG A 600 11.96 -3.81 -16.91
C ARG A 600 12.81 -3.86 -15.64
N LEU A 601 12.46 -4.72 -14.67
CA LEU A 601 13.24 -4.90 -13.43
C LEU A 601 14.63 -5.50 -13.70
N HIS A 602 14.74 -6.43 -14.65
CA HIS A 602 16.01 -7.01 -15.08
C HIS A 602 16.82 -6.08 -16.00
N ASN A 603 16.17 -5.10 -16.63
CA ASN A 603 16.78 -4.17 -17.59
C ASN A 603 16.48 -2.71 -17.24
N PRO A 604 16.97 -2.20 -16.09
CA PRO A 604 16.59 -0.88 -15.56
C PRO A 604 17.05 0.31 -16.42
N THR A 605 17.97 0.09 -17.37
CA THR A 605 18.45 1.11 -18.32
C THR A 605 17.55 1.29 -19.54
N VAL A 606 16.62 0.36 -19.78
CA VAL A 606 15.69 0.42 -20.92
C VAL A 606 14.54 1.37 -20.54
N VAL A 607 14.55 2.56 -21.14
CA VAL A 607 13.53 3.61 -20.97
C VAL A 607 12.22 3.23 -21.64
#